data_AF-A0ABD2PAK0-F1
#
_entry.id   AF-A0ABD2PAK0-F1
#
_cell.length_a   1.000
_cell.length_b   1.000
_cell.length_c   1.000
_cell.angle_alpha   90.00
_cell.angle_beta   90.00
_cell.angle_gamma   90.00
#
_symmetry.space_group_name_H-M   'P 1'
#
loop_
_entity.id
_entity.type
_entity.pdbx_description
1 polymer ?
#
loop_
_entity_poly.entity_id
_entity_poly.type
_entity_poly.pdbx_seq_one_letter_code
_entity_poly.pdbx_strand_id
1 'polypeptide(L)'
;MKLSKIIKTITDNGSNMVKAFRIHRQGSDTVINEETLIQNIDVMHDNIDHGDHDALTLSQFLESFEEFEELQLPNHERCATHTLHLIASQDKYKARSQSNSYKKMYDTAMANVEQCGIYVRGLLKPVKYI
;
A
#
# COMPACT_ATOMS: atom_id res chain seq x y z
N MET A 1 -10.01 21.37 -4.87
CA MET A 1 -11.22 20.57 -4.51
C MET A 1 -11.57 20.93 -3.06
N LYS A 2 -12.81 21.32 -2.73
CA LYS A 2 -13.14 21.72 -1.34
C LYS A 2 -13.10 20.50 -0.41
N LEU A 3 -12.24 20.53 0.61
CA LEU A 3 -12.07 19.48 1.62
C LEU A 3 -13.38 19.12 2.33
N SER A 4 -14.28 20.09 2.50
CA SER A 4 -15.61 19.88 3.10
C SER A 4 -16.50 18.85 2.38
N LYS A 5 -16.17 18.48 1.14
CA LYS A 5 -16.89 17.42 0.40
C LYS A 5 -16.28 16.04 0.59
N ILE A 6 -15.02 15.94 1.05
CA ILE A 6 -14.32 14.67 1.26
C ILE A 6 -14.40 14.34 2.75
N ILE A 7 -15.26 13.37 3.07
CA ILE A 7 -15.45 12.94 4.46
C ILE A 7 -14.34 12.00 4.96
N LYS A 8 -13.64 11.33 4.03
CA LYS A 8 -12.67 10.26 4.34
C LYS A 8 -11.86 9.86 3.10
N THR A 9 -10.63 9.41 3.33
CA THR A 9 -9.75 8.81 2.34
C THR A 9 -9.26 7.46 2.82
N ILE A 10 -9.26 6.47 1.94
CA ILE A 10 -8.75 5.12 2.21
C ILE A 10 -7.62 4.85 1.22
N THR A 11 -6.42 4.54 1.73
CA THR A 11 -5.28 4.11 0.88
C THR A 11 -4.76 2.76 1.37
N ASP A 12 -3.86 2.13 0.62
CA ASP A 12 -3.10 0.99 1.11
C ASP A 12 -2.20 1.36 2.31
N ASN A 13 -1.48 0.37 2.83
CA ASN A 13 -0.59 0.53 3.99
C ASN A 13 0.77 1.12 3.64
N GLY A 14 0.93 1.76 2.48
CA GLY A 14 2.18 2.42 2.12
C GLY A 14 2.65 3.36 3.23
N SER A 15 3.88 3.17 3.71
CA SER A 15 4.44 3.94 4.83
C SER A 15 4.48 5.44 4.52
N ASN A 16 4.70 5.79 3.25
CA ASN A 16 4.62 7.14 2.72
C ASN A 16 3.21 7.76 2.90
N MET A 17 2.14 7.03 2.56
CA MET A 17 0.77 7.51 2.70
C MET A 17 0.41 7.68 4.17
N VAL A 18 0.70 6.68 4.99
CA VAL A 18 0.47 6.71 6.43
C VAL A 18 1.16 7.91 7.07
N LYS A 19 2.41 8.18 6.70
CA LYS A 19 3.18 9.31 7.24
C LYS A 19 2.60 10.64 6.79
N ALA A 20 2.30 10.79 5.50
CA ALA A 20 1.71 12.03 4.96
C ALA A 20 0.37 12.37 5.62
N PHE A 21 -0.54 11.40 5.71
CA PHE A 21 -1.84 11.59 6.35
C PHE A 21 -1.77 11.73 7.88
N ARG A 22 -0.69 11.30 8.53
CA ARG A 22 -0.47 11.60 9.95
C ARG A 22 -0.01 13.04 10.18
N ILE A 23 0.91 13.53 9.35
CA ILE A 23 1.52 14.86 9.50
C ILE A 23 0.57 15.96 9.03
N HIS A 24 -0.12 15.75 7.92
CA HIS A 24 -0.86 16.81 7.23
C HIS A 24 -2.38 16.70 7.37
N ARG A 25 -2.92 15.82 8.23
CA ARG A 25 -4.38 15.67 8.39
C ARG A 25 -5.01 16.87 9.09
N GLN A 26 -6.25 17.19 8.67
CA GLN A 26 -7.10 18.19 9.30
C GLN A 26 -7.30 17.96 10.81
N GLY A 27 -6.95 18.97 11.61
CA GLY A 27 -7.11 18.99 13.07
C GLY A 27 -5.93 18.44 13.89
N SER A 28 -4.72 18.35 13.32
CA SER A 28 -3.50 17.98 14.06
C SER A 28 -2.92 19.14 14.88
N ASP A 29 -3.62 19.58 15.93
CA ASP A 29 -3.04 20.45 16.99
C ASP A 29 -2.09 19.68 17.93
N THR A 30 -1.82 18.41 17.63
CA THR A 30 -0.86 17.60 18.38
C THR A 30 0.56 18.04 18.03
N VAL A 31 1.19 18.76 18.97
CA VAL A 31 2.65 18.91 19.07
C VAL A 31 3.28 17.53 18.85
N ILE A 32 3.88 17.35 17.67
CA ILE A 32 4.48 16.09 17.28
C ILE A 32 5.81 15.99 18.03
N ASN A 33 5.80 15.39 19.22
CA ASN A 33 7.04 14.94 19.86
C ASN A 33 7.57 13.74 19.05
N GLU A 34 8.81 13.79 18.61
CA GLU A 34 9.43 12.75 17.77
C GLU A 34 9.42 11.37 18.45
N GLU A 35 9.37 11.33 19.79
CA GLU A 35 9.26 10.09 20.57
C GLU A 35 7.92 9.38 20.40
N THR A 36 6.80 10.11 20.23
CA THR A 36 5.47 9.54 19.98
C THR A 36 5.32 9.06 18.52
N LEU A 37 6.26 9.43 17.64
CA LEU A 37 6.29 8.92 16.26
C LEU A 37 6.55 7.42 16.23
N ILE A 38 7.36 6.93 17.18
CA ILE A 38 7.90 5.57 17.25
C ILE A 38 6.90 4.58 17.86
N GLN A 39 6.10 4.98 18.85
CA GLN A 39 5.23 4.06 19.60
C GLN A 39 3.99 3.53 18.84
N ASN A 40 3.59 4.17 17.73
CA ASN A 40 2.48 3.70 16.87
C ASN A 40 2.96 3.04 15.57
N ILE A 41 4.27 2.84 15.44
CA ILE A 41 4.83 1.96 14.42
C ILE A 41 4.75 0.57 15.02
N ASP A 42 3.79 -0.22 14.54
CA ASP A 42 3.87 -1.67 14.65
C ASP A 42 5.24 -2.06 14.08
N VAL A 43 6.14 -2.47 14.96
CA VAL A 43 7.58 -2.55 14.70
C VAL A 43 7.82 -3.64 13.65
N MET A 44 7.85 -3.25 12.39
CA MET A 44 8.75 -3.84 11.41
C MET A 44 9.97 -2.93 11.36
N HIS A 45 10.99 -3.37 12.08
CA HIS A 45 12.29 -2.75 12.21
C HIS A 45 12.98 -2.72 10.85
N ASP A 46 12.76 -1.67 10.07
CA ASP A 46 13.69 -1.30 9.01
C ASP A 46 14.73 -0.38 9.64
N ASN A 47 15.93 -0.95 9.78
CA ASN A 47 17.15 -0.24 10.13
C ASN A 47 17.22 1.04 9.29
N ILE A 48 17.20 2.18 9.97
CA ILE A 48 17.42 3.49 9.37
C ILE A 48 18.89 3.53 8.96
N ASP A 49 19.18 3.00 7.78
CA ASP A 49 20.37 3.41 7.05
C ASP A 49 20.07 4.79 6.50
N HIS A 50 20.74 5.80 7.05
CA HIS A 50 20.76 7.16 6.52
C HIS A 50 21.60 7.19 5.24
N GLY A 51 21.21 6.36 4.27
CA GLY A 51 21.75 6.36 2.92
C GLY A 51 21.21 7.57 2.18
N ASP A 52 22.10 8.50 1.91
CA ASP A 52 22.01 9.63 1.00
C ASP A 52 21.32 9.24 -0.32
N HIS A 53 20.00 9.27 -0.34
CA HIS A 53 19.19 9.00 -1.52
C HIS A 53 18.58 10.33 -1.93
N ASP A 54 19.17 10.92 -2.97
CA ASP A 54 18.75 12.14 -3.68
C ASP A 54 17.33 12.58 -3.32
N ALA A 55 17.24 13.36 -2.25
CA ALA A 55 16.03 14.06 -1.89
C ALA A 55 15.86 15.12 -2.97
N LEU A 56 15.20 14.74 -4.08
CA LEU A 56 14.68 15.67 -5.07
C LEU A 56 14.06 16.82 -4.30
N THR A 57 14.74 17.96 -4.32
CA THR A 57 14.50 19.06 -3.41
C THR A 57 13.07 19.52 -3.63
N LEU A 58 12.18 19.17 -2.70
CA LEU A 58 10.75 19.52 -2.69
C LEU A 58 10.52 21.03 -2.92
N SER A 59 11.55 21.84 -2.69
CA SER A 59 11.59 23.29 -2.96
C SER A 59 11.25 23.64 -4.41
N GLN A 60 11.65 22.82 -5.39
CA GLN A 60 11.46 23.17 -6.80
C GLN A 60 10.03 22.91 -7.30
N PHE A 61 9.23 22.15 -6.54
CA PHE A 61 7.80 21.97 -6.80
C PHE A 61 6.97 23.10 -6.16
N LEU A 62 7.44 23.65 -5.02
CA LEU A 62 6.72 24.60 -4.18
C LEU A 62 6.61 26.03 -4.74
N GLU A 63 7.53 26.46 -5.61
CA GLU A 63 7.51 27.83 -6.18
C GLU A 63 6.28 28.11 -7.07
N SER A 64 5.52 27.09 -7.47
CA SER A 64 4.27 27.26 -8.23
C SER A 64 3.00 27.32 -7.37
N PHE A 65 3.14 27.28 -6.04
CA PHE A 65 2.05 26.99 -5.09
C PHE A 65 1.88 28.04 -3.98
N GLU A 66 2.11 29.32 -4.25
CA GLU A 66 1.89 30.43 -3.29
C GLU A 66 0.43 30.54 -2.77
N GLU A 67 -0.53 29.77 -3.29
CA GLU A 67 -1.94 29.79 -2.87
C GLU A 67 -2.38 28.58 -2.02
N PHE A 68 -1.46 27.72 -1.57
CA PHE A 68 -1.78 26.49 -0.81
C PHE A 68 -1.51 26.55 0.69
N GLU A 69 -1.66 27.72 1.32
CA GLU A 69 -1.40 27.90 2.76
C GLU A 69 -2.24 27.02 3.70
N GLU A 70 -3.25 26.28 3.22
CA GLU A 70 -4.06 25.36 4.06
C GLU A 70 -4.45 24.04 3.37
N LEU A 71 -3.54 23.38 2.65
CA LEU A 71 -3.81 22.00 2.19
C LEU A 71 -3.70 21.00 3.34
N GLN A 72 -4.79 20.86 4.09
CA GLN A 72 -4.94 19.75 5.02
C GLN A 72 -5.43 18.51 4.26
N LEU A 73 -4.85 17.37 4.57
CA LEU A 73 -5.35 16.08 4.11
C LEU A 73 -6.63 15.71 4.88
N PRO A 74 -7.60 15.07 4.21
CA PRO A 74 -8.79 14.55 4.88
C PRO A 74 -8.45 13.38 5.81
N ASN A 75 -9.43 12.97 6.61
CA ASN A 75 -9.30 11.82 7.51
C ASN A 75 -8.90 10.55 6.75
N HIS A 76 -7.84 9.88 7.20
CA HIS A 76 -7.31 8.67 6.57
C HIS A 76 -7.68 7.40 7.31
N GLU A 77 -8.01 6.36 6.55
CA GLU A 77 -8.02 4.99 7.02
C GLU A 77 -7.18 4.09 6.14
N ARG A 78 -6.59 3.09 6.78
CA ARG A 78 -5.83 2.05 6.11
C ARG A 78 -6.76 1.05 5.45
N CYS A 79 -6.48 0.71 4.21
CA CYS A 79 -7.18 -0.33 3.49
C CYS A 79 -6.84 -1.70 4.10
N ALA A 80 -7.85 -2.36 4.67
CA ALA A 80 -7.70 -3.70 5.24
C ALA A 80 -7.32 -4.76 4.18
N THR A 81 -7.62 -4.51 2.90
CA THR A 81 -7.38 -5.47 1.80
C THR A 81 -5.92 -5.88 1.69
N HIS A 82 -4.98 -4.94 1.86
CA HIS A 82 -3.55 -5.27 1.79
C HIS A 82 -3.14 -6.19 2.95
N THR A 83 -3.54 -5.85 4.17
CA THR A 83 -3.28 -6.68 5.36
C THR A 83 -3.92 -8.07 5.23
N LEU A 84 -5.18 -8.15 4.82
CA LEU A 84 -5.89 -9.41 4.62
C LEU A 84 -5.21 -10.26 3.53
N HIS A 85 -4.75 -9.63 2.44
CA HIS A 85 -4.01 -10.31 1.39
C HIS A 85 -2.68 -10.88 1.89
N LEU A 86 -1.94 -10.11 2.71
CA LEU A 86 -0.70 -10.58 3.32
C LEU A 86 -0.96 -11.76 4.27
N ILE A 87 -1.94 -11.67 5.17
CA ILE A 87 -2.30 -12.75 6.09
C ILE A 87 -2.65 -14.03 5.31
N ALA A 88 -3.60 -13.93 4.38
CA ALA A 88 -4.01 -15.07 3.56
C ALA A 88 -2.83 -15.66 2.75
N SER A 89 -1.93 -14.79 2.27
CA SER A 89 -0.74 -15.23 1.54
C SER A 89 0.29 -15.90 2.43
N GLN A 90 0.45 -15.52 3.68
CA GLN A 90 1.33 -16.24 4.60
C GLN A 90 0.72 -17.54 5.09
N ASP A 91 -0.58 -17.54 5.37
CA ASP A 91 -1.30 -18.72 5.82
C ASP A 91 -1.33 -19.81 4.75
N LYS A 92 -1.53 -19.45 3.47
CA LYS A 92 -1.45 -20.44 2.37
C LYS A 92 -0.06 -21.09 2.29
N TYR A 93 1.03 -20.34 2.51
CA TYR A 93 2.39 -20.89 2.44
C TYR A 93 2.66 -21.82 3.62
N LYS A 94 2.25 -21.44 4.83
CA LYS A 94 2.35 -22.27 6.03
C LYS A 94 1.53 -23.56 5.91
N ALA A 95 0.27 -23.46 5.51
CA ALA A 95 -0.60 -24.63 5.32
C ALA A 95 -0.02 -25.59 4.27
N ARG A 96 0.56 -25.05 3.20
CA ARG A 96 1.22 -25.83 2.14
C ARG A 96 2.52 -26.50 2.59
N SER A 97 3.30 -25.91 3.49
CA SER A 97 4.53 -26.54 4.00
C SER A 97 4.27 -27.58 5.08
N GLN A 98 3.18 -27.42 5.85
CA GLN A 98 2.88 -28.27 7.01
C GLN A 98 1.90 -29.42 6.71
N SER A 99 1.05 -29.30 5.69
CA SER A 99 0.05 -30.33 5.34
C SER A 99 0.21 -30.86 3.92
N ASN A 100 0.56 -32.15 3.82
CA ASN A 100 0.67 -32.85 2.54
C ASN A 100 -0.67 -32.95 1.79
N SER A 101 -1.79 -33.06 2.51
CA SER A 101 -3.13 -33.11 1.92
C SER A 101 -3.48 -31.75 1.28
N TYR A 102 -3.29 -30.67 2.03
CA TYR A 102 -3.51 -29.31 1.53
C TYR A 102 -2.58 -28.99 0.34
N LYS A 103 -1.30 -29.36 0.44
CA LYS A 103 -0.32 -29.18 -0.63
C LYS A 103 -0.79 -29.80 -1.94
N LYS A 104 -1.20 -31.08 -1.92
CA LYS A 104 -1.68 -31.79 -3.11
C LYS A 104 -2.91 -31.12 -3.71
N MET A 105 -3.92 -30.80 -2.90
CA MET A 105 -5.13 -30.11 -3.37
C MET A 105 -4.80 -28.76 -4.00
N TYR A 106 -3.95 -27.95 -3.35
CA TYR A 106 -3.52 -26.65 -3.85
C TYR A 106 -2.77 -26.78 -5.18
N ASP A 107 -1.82 -27.71 -5.29
CA ASP A 107 -1.05 -27.94 -6.52
C ASP A 107 -1.94 -28.34 -7.69
N THR A 108 -2.86 -29.27 -7.46
CA THR A 108 -3.82 -29.69 -8.48
C THR A 108 -4.72 -28.52 -8.92
N ALA A 109 -5.22 -27.72 -7.97
CA ALA A 109 -6.02 -26.56 -8.29
C ALA A 109 -5.24 -25.51 -9.11
N MET A 110 -4.00 -25.20 -8.72
CA MET A 110 -3.17 -24.23 -9.45
C MET A 110 -2.77 -24.73 -10.84
N ALA A 111 -2.45 -26.02 -11.00
CA ALA A 111 -2.17 -26.61 -12.31
C ALA A 111 -3.38 -26.50 -13.27
N ASN A 112 -4.60 -26.70 -12.74
CA ASN A 112 -5.82 -26.52 -13.54
C ASN A 112 -6.03 -25.06 -13.96
N VAL A 113 -5.76 -24.10 -13.08
CA VAL A 113 -5.84 -22.66 -13.40
C VAL A 113 -4.82 -22.29 -14.49
N GLU A 114 -3.60 -22.80 -14.42
CA GLU A 114 -2.58 -22.59 -15.45
C GLU A 114 -3.03 -23.15 -16.80
N GLN A 115 -3.60 -24.36 -16.80
CA GLN A 115 -4.12 -24.99 -18.01
C GLN A 115 -5.27 -24.18 -18.63
N CYS A 116 -6.21 -23.69 -17.81
CA CYS A 116 -7.26 -22.78 -18.26
C CYS A 116 -6.68 -21.47 -18.82
N GLY A 117 -5.66 -20.89 -18.18
CA GLY A 117 -5.00 -19.68 -18.64
C GLY A 117 -4.27 -19.85 -19.98
N ILE A 118 -3.70 -21.02 -20.25
CA ILE A 118 -3.13 -21.38 -21.57
C ILE A 118 -4.25 -21.48 -22.61
N TYR A 119 -5.35 -22.15 -22.28
CA TYR A 119 -6.50 -22.31 -23.18
C TYR A 119 -7.11 -20.95 -23.57
N VAL A 120 -7.37 -20.07 -22.59
CA VAL A 120 -7.93 -18.72 -22.84
C VAL A 120 -6.98 -17.87 -23.68
N ARG A 121 -5.67 -17.89 -23.40
CA ARG A 121 -4.68 -17.18 -24.22
C ARG A 121 -4.57 -17.73 -25.64
N GLY A 122 -4.73 -19.05 -25.82
CA GLY A 122 -4.78 -19.68 -27.14
C GLY A 122 -6.02 -19.31 -27.96
N LEU A 123 -7.14 -19.02 -27.30
CA LEU A 123 -8.38 -18.55 -27.94
C LEU A 123 -8.33 -17.06 -28.30
N LEU A 124 -7.59 -16.26 -27.54
CA LEU A 124 -7.34 -14.85 -27.84
C LEU A 124 -6.29 -14.75 -28.96
N LYS A 125 -6.71 -14.87 -30.22
CA LYS A 125 -5.84 -14.53 -31.34
C LYS A 125 -5.46 -13.04 -31.23
N PRO A 126 -4.18 -12.68 -31.37
CA PRO A 126 -3.80 -11.28 -31.39
C PRO A 126 -4.49 -10.60 -32.57
N VAL A 127 -5.26 -9.55 -32.28
CA VAL A 127 -5.78 -8.64 -33.31
C VAL A 127 -4.57 -7.96 -33.92
N LYS A 128 -4.22 -8.34 -35.16
CA LYS A 128 -3.19 -7.62 -35.92
C LYS A 128 -3.78 -6.27 -36.30
N TYR A 129 -3.30 -5.21 -35.66
CA TYR A 129 -3.52 -3.86 -36.16
C TYR A 129 -2.62 -3.69 -37.40
N ILE A 130 -3.25 -3.44 -38.54
CA ILE A 130 -2.60 -3.14 -39.84
C ILE A 130 -2.25 -1.66 -39.85
#